data_AF-A0A9X3ZM61-F1
#
_entry.id   AF-A0A9X3ZM61-F1
#
_cell.length_a   1.000
_cell.length_b   1.000
_cell.length_c   1.000
_cell.angle_alpha   90.00
_cell.angle_beta   90.00
_cell.angle_gamma   90.00
#
_symmetry.space_group_name_H-M   'P 1'
#
loop_
_entity.id
_entity.type
_entity.pdbx_description
1 polymer ?
#
loop_
_entity_poly.entity_id
_entity_poly.type
_entity_poly.pdbx_seq_one_letter_code
_entity_poly.pdbx_strand_id
1 'polypeptide(L)'
;MATFTKRKNKWRAQVRKKGISKSAEFNTKTEAQRWALAIETQIDSGEFTNTPQIKFSQLIDRYVKEITPTKASARGETFRLLKIAKMQIGKVALIDLNKSDFEKWQNERLSNVTTGTVLRERNTLNAVMNQAIKWNFIKKNPLKEVDAPKEPPPRTRRYTENEIENLIYVSGYSDDIEPTTKISRVGAAILFAIETAMRASEICNLTWELTNLDNRTCFLPKTKNGHPRTVPLSKRAVKILLNLQRIKSDSDPTVFQMKAELLGSLFRKLKEKAGLKEADLHFHDTRREALTRLSKKLHLMELAKVSGHRDLSILQNTYYAPDISELANKLD
;
A
#
# COMPACT_ATOMS: atom_id res chain seq x y z
N MET A 1 -4.19 -27.29 -38.85
CA MET A 1 -3.51 -28.54 -39.26
C MET A 1 -2.04 -28.20 -39.43
N ALA A 2 -1.17 -28.91 -38.73
CA ALA A 2 0.27 -28.63 -38.72
C ALA A 2 0.91 -28.91 -40.08
N THR A 3 1.88 -28.06 -40.47
CA THR A 3 2.69 -28.22 -41.68
C THR A 3 4.03 -28.85 -41.31
N PHE A 4 4.46 -29.85 -42.08
CA PHE A 4 5.75 -30.52 -41.89
C PHE A 4 6.65 -30.32 -43.11
N THR A 5 7.86 -29.85 -42.90
CA THR A 5 8.82 -29.59 -43.99
C THR A 5 10.14 -30.28 -43.68
N LYS A 6 10.66 -31.09 -44.62
CA LYS A 6 11.98 -31.71 -44.50
C LYS A 6 13.07 -30.67 -44.84
N ARG A 7 14.07 -30.50 -43.97
CA ARG A 7 15.22 -29.60 -44.14
C ARG A 7 16.52 -30.37 -43.92
N LYS A 8 17.24 -30.70 -44.99
CA LYS A 8 18.45 -31.54 -44.95
C LYS A 8 18.20 -32.81 -44.12
N ASN A 9 18.78 -32.88 -42.91
CA ASN A 9 18.67 -34.01 -41.98
C ASN A 9 17.67 -33.80 -40.82
N LYS A 10 16.82 -32.77 -40.87
CA LYS A 10 15.83 -32.47 -39.83
C LYS A 10 14.43 -32.29 -40.42
N TRP A 11 13.42 -32.44 -39.58
CA TRP A 11 12.01 -32.17 -39.85
C TRP A 11 11.56 -30.95 -39.09
N ARG A 12 11.05 -29.94 -39.80
CA ARG A 12 10.42 -28.76 -39.19
C ARG A 12 8.92 -29.01 -39.08
N ALA A 13 8.36 -28.90 -37.88
CA ALA A 13 6.92 -28.82 -37.67
C ALA A 13 6.50 -27.36 -37.46
N GLN A 14 5.38 -26.96 -38.05
CA GLN A 14 4.77 -25.65 -37.86
C GLN A 14 3.29 -25.82 -37.51
N VAL A 15 2.89 -25.37 -36.32
CA VAL A 15 1.49 -25.35 -35.86
C VAL A 15 0.98 -23.92 -35.95
N ARG A 16 -0.13 -23.73 -36.67
CA ARG A 16 -0.88 -22.46 -36.74
C ARG A 16 -2.34 -22.75 -36.43
N LYS A 17 -2.82 -22.33 -35.26
CA LYS A 17 -4.18 -22.61 -34.78
C LYS A 17 -4.65 -21.56 -33.78
N LYS A 18 -5.91 -21.10 -33.87
CA LYS A 18 -6.52 -20.08 -32.97
C LYS A 18 -5.63 -18.84 -32.72
N GLY A 19 -4.99 -18.29 -33.76
CA GLY A 19 -4.10 -17.13 -33.65
C GLY A 19 -2.70 -17.43 -33.05
N ILE A 20 -2.42 -18.67 -32.66
CA ILE A 20 -1.12 -19.11 -32.13
C ILE A 20 -0.31 -19.73 -33.26
N SER A 21 0.95 -19.32 -33.42
CA SER A 21 1.90 -19.87 -34.38
C SER A 21 3.17 -20.34 -33.66
N LYS A 22 3.49 -21.63 -33.77
CA LYS A 22 4.69 -22.25 -33.20
C LYS A 22 5.41 -23.11 -34.23
N SER A 23 6.74 -23.15 -34.15
CA SER A 23 7.53 -24.08 -34.96
C SER A 23 8.70 -24.64 -34.17
N ALA A 24 9.03 -25.90 -34.43
CA ALA A 24 10.19 -26.58 -33.86
C ALA A 24 10.81 -27.52 -34.91
N GLU A 25 12.07 -27.91 -34.70
CA GLU A 25 12.82 -28.82 -35.58
C GLU A 25 13.18 -30.11 -34.81
N PHE A 26 13.07 -31.25 -35.48
CA PHE A 26 13.23 -32.60 -34.93
C PHE A 26 14.09 -33.46 -35.86
N ASN A 27 14.62 -34.58 -35.35
CA ASN A 27 15.42 -35.48 -36.17
C ASN A 27 14.53 -36.40 -37.02
N THR A 28 13.36 -36.78 -36.50
CA THR A 28 12.42 -37.67 -37.20
C THR A 28 11.06 -37.00 -37.50
N LYS A 29 10.39 -37.47 -38.55
CA LYS A 29 9.03 -37.02 -38.90
C LYS A 29 8.03 -37.34 -37.79
N THR A 30 8.21 -38.50 -37.16
CA THR A 30 7.35 -39.00 -36.08
C THR A 30 7.43 -38.11 -34.83
N GLU A 31 8.64 -37.70 -34.43
CA GLU A 31 8.82 -36.70 -33.35
C GLU A 31 8.13 -35.38 -33.68
N ALA A 32 8.31 -34.89 -34.91
CA ALA A 32 7.68 -33.67 -35.38
C ALA A 32 6.15 -33.75 -35.30
N GLN A 33 5.56 -34.88 -35.72
CA GLN A 33 4.12 -35.13 -35.66
C GLN A 33 3.60 -35.22 -34.22
N ARG A 34 4.29 -35.96 -33.33
CA ARG A 34 3.91 -36.05 -31.92
C ARG A 34 3.93 -34.70 -31.23
N TRP A 35 4.99 -33.91 -31.45
CA TRP A 35 5.07 -32.55 -30.92
C TRP A 35 3.94 -31.67 -31.45
N ALA A 36 3.69 -31.69 -32.76
CA ALA A 36 2.63 -30.88 -33.36
C ALA A 36 1.24 -31.25 -32.82
N LEU A 37 0.93 -32.54 -32.68
CA LEU A 37 -0.32 -33.01 -32.09
C LEU A 37 -0.45 -32.58 -30.63
N ALA A 38 0.60 -32.72 -29.82
CA ALA A 38 0.57 -32.27 -28.43
C ALA A 38 0.28 -30.77 -28.30
N ILE A 39 0.90 -29.94 -29.14
CA ILE A 39 0.63 -28.50 -29.18
C ILE A 39 -0.80 -28.21 -29.67
N GLU A 40 -1.28 -28.89 -30.73
CA GLU A 40 -2.65 -28.72 -31.22
C GLU A 40 -3.67 -29.10 -30.13
N THR A 41 -3.47 -30.22 -29.43
CA THR A 41 -4.32 -30.67 -28.31
C THR A 41 -4.33 -29.65 -27.17
N GLN A 42 -3.16 -29.12 -26.78
CA GLN A 42 -3.07 -28.08 -25.76
C GLN A 42 -3.80 -26.79 -26.18
N ILE A 43 -3.72 -26.40 -27.45
CA ILE A 43 -4.44 -25.22 -27.98
C ILE A 43 -5.95 -25.47 -27.99
N ASP A 44 -6.37 -26.70 -28.28
CA ASP A 44 -7.80 -27.07 -28.30
C ASP A 44 -8.39 -27.15 -26.89
N SER A 45 -7.68 -27.76 -25.95
CA SER A 45 -8.10 -27.87 -24.54
C SER A 45 -7.95 -26.57 -23.75
N GLY A 46 -7.34 -25.54 -24.33
CA GLY A 46 -7.02 -24.28 -23.62
C GLY A 46 -5.93 -24.44 -22.56
N GLU A 47 -5.11 -25.50 -22.65
CA GLU A 47 -3.94 -25.73 -21.79
C GLU A 47 -2.67 -25.10 -22.33
N PHE A 48 -2.67 -24.68 -23.58
CA PHE A 48 -1.52 -24.06 -24.20
C PHE A 48 -1.14 -22.76 -23.50
N THR A 49 0.10 -22.68 -23.06
CA THR A 49 0.72 -21.47 -22.51
C THR A 49 1.94 -21.12 -23.34
N ASN A 50 2.21 -19.82 -23.49
CA ASN A 50 3.41 -19.34 -24.16
C ASN A 50 4.52 -19.07 -23.14
N THR A 51 4.77 -20.02 -22.24
CA THR A 51 5.72 -19.86 -21.13
C THR A 51 7.11 -19.56 -21.67
N PRO A 52 7.64 -18.35 -21.43
CA PRO A 52 8.98 -18.00 -21.89
C PRO A 52 10.05 -18.70 -21.04
N GLN A 53 11.17 -19.04 -21.67
CA GLN A 53 12.35 -19.60 -21.00
C GLN A 53 13.13 -18.50 -20.27
N ILE A 54 12.53 -17.99 -19.20
CA ILE A 54 13.08 -16.92 -18.35
C ILE A 54 13.03 -17.32 -16.89
N LYS A 55 13.84 -16.67 -16.06
CA LYS A 55 13.77 -16.76 -14.60
C LYS A 55 12.63 -15.91 -14.07
N PHE A 56 12.16 -16.22 -12.86
CA PHE A 56 11.13 -15.44 -12.19
C PHE A 56 11.56 -13.98 -11.95
N SER A 57 12.84 -13.74 -11.69
CA SER A 57 13.41 -12.39 -11.58
C SER A 57 13.21 -11.55 -12.86
N GLN A 58 13.35 -12.16 -14.04
CA GLN A 58 13.16 -11.48 -15.32
C GLN A 58 11.68 -11.15 -15.58
N LEU A 59 10.76 -12.02 -15.12
CA LEU A 59 9.34 -11.71 -15.11
C LEU A 59 9.02 -10.51 -14.21
N ILE A 60 9.62 -10.49 -13.01
CA ILE A 60 9.50 -9.36 -12.08
C ILE A 60 10.04 -8.08 -12.72
N ASP A 61 11.22 -8.13 -13.34
CA ASP A 61 11.83 -6.96 -14.00
C ASP A 61 10.92 -6.40 -15.09
N ARG A 62 10.31 -7.27 -15.90
CA ARG A 62 9.32 -6.87 -16.90
C ARG A 62 8.11 -6.21 -16.25
N TYR A 63 7.57 -6.79 -15.19
CA TYR A 63 6.44 -6.23 -14.44
C TYR A 63 6.74 -4.84 -13.87
N VAL A 64 7.93 -4.67 -13.31
CA VAL A 64 8.39 -3.40 -12.75
C VAL A 64 8.52 -2.32 -13.83
N LYS A 65 8.88 -2.69 -15.06
CA LYS A 65 9.01 -1.76 -16.19
C LYS A 65 7.67 -1.41 -16.84
N GLU A 66 6.80 -2.39 -17.03
CA GLU A 66 5.57 -2.23 -17.83
C GLU A 66 4.34 -1.86 -16.97
N ILE A 67 4.24 -2.38 -15.75
CA ILE A 67 3.00 -2.31 -14.95
C ILE A 67 3.15 -1.41 -13.74
N THR A 68 4.21 -1.58 -12.95
CA THR A 68 4.43 -0.81 -11.72
C THR A 68 4.39 0.72 -11.93
N PRO A 69 4.87 1.33 -13.04
CA PRO A 69 4.82 2.79 -13.22
C PRO A 69 3.40 3.36 -13.29
N THR A 70 2.42 2.54 -13.65
CA THR A 70 1.01 2.95 -13.71
C THR A 70 0.34 3.07 -12.33
N LYS A 71 1.03 2.61 -11.27
CA LYS A 71 0.47 2.56 -9.92
C LYS A 71 0.93 3.72 -9.05
N ALA A 72 0.04 4.24 -8.21
CA ALA A 72 0.39 5.24 -7.20
C ALA A 72 1.46 4.75 -6.20
N SER A 73 1.56 3.44 -5.98
CA SER A 73 2.56 2.81 -5.10
C SER A 73 3.86 2.39 -5.81
N ALA A 74 4.12 2.89 -7.03
CA ALA A 74 5.20 2.44 -7.90
C ALA A 74 6.54 2.28 -7.16
N ARG A 75 7.02 3.35 -6.53
CA ARG A 75 8.32 3.36 -5.82
C ARG A 75 8.45 2.23 -4.79
N GLY A 76 7.47 2.13 -3.88
CA GLY A 76 7.50 1.13 -2.81
C GLY A 76 7.32 -0.31 -3.31
N GLU A 77 6.58 -0.49 -4.40
CA GLU A 77 6.42 -1.78 -5.07
C GLU A 77 7.72 -2.20 -5.78
N THR A 78 8.37 -1.29 -6.52
CA THR A 78 9.65 -1.53 -7.19
C THR A 78 10.71 -2.03 -6.22
N PHE A 79 10.95 -1.34 -5.11
CA PHE A 79 11.95 -1.76 -4.13
C PHE A 79 11.66 -3.16 -3.57
N ARG A 80 10.39 -3.46 -3.29
CA ARG A 80 9.97 -4.76 -2.78
C ARG A 80 10.21 -5.87 -3.79
N LEU A 81 9.78 -5.66 -5.03
CA LEU A 81 9.91 -6.61 -6.12
C LEU A 81 11.37 -6.89 -6.47
N LEU A 82 12.20 -5.85 -6.61
CA LEU A 82 13.62 -6.01 -6.89
C LEU A 82 14.37 -6.70 -5.75
N LYS A 83 13.94 -6.53 -4.49
CA LYS A 83 14.46 -7.30 -3.36
C LYS A 83 14.12 -8.78 -3.50
N ILE A 84 12.85 -9.11 -3.81
CA ILE A 84 12.40 -10.50 -3.97
C ILE A 84 13.06 -11.16 -5.19
N ALA A 85 13.25 -10.43 -6.30
CA ALA A 85 13.93 -10.92 -7.49
C ALA A 85 15.37 -11.39 -7.23
N LYS A 86 16.03 -10.87 -6.19
CA LYS A 86 17.37 -11.28 -5.75
C LYS A 86 17.39 -12.50 -4.83
N MET A 87 16.23 -12.91 -4.29
CA MET A 87 16.10 -14.09 -3.42
C MET A 87 16.14 -15.39 -4.25
N GLN A 88 16.19 -16.54 -3.59
CA GLN A 88 16.26 -17.84 -4.28
C GLN A 88 15.07 -18.07 -5.21
N ILE A 89 13.86 -17.68 -4.81
CA ILE A 89 12.66 -17.77 -5.65
C ILE A 89 12.81 -17.01 -6.98
N GLY A 90 13.53 -15.89 -6.99
CA GLY A 90 13.79 -15.12 -8.20
C GLY A 90 14.66 -15.86 -9.22
N LYS A 91 15.45 -16.84 -8.78
CA LYS A 91 16.36 -17.62 -9.64
C LYS A 91 15.68 -18.79 -10.33
N VAL A 92 14.52 -19.22 -9.84
CA VAL A 92 13.74 -20.34 -10.38
C VAL A 92 13.27 -20.00 -11.79
N ALA A 93 13.37 -20.95 -12.73
CA ALA A 93 12.83 -20.78 -14.06
C ALA A 93 11.30 -20.68 -13.99
N LEU A 94 10.70 -19.78 -14.76
CA LEU A 94 9.25 -19.54 -14.72
C LEU A 94 8.43 -20.81 -15.05
N ILE A 95 8.98 -21.69 -15.88
CA ILE A 95 8.36 -22.96 -16.25
C ILE A 95 8.32 -23.97 -15.10
N ASP A 96 9.28 -23.89 -14.17
CA ASP A 96 9.41 -24.80 -13.03
C ASP A 96 8.78 -24.20 -11.75
N LEU A 97 8.45 -22.91 -11.77
CA LEU A 97 7.96 -22.17 -10.62
C LEU A 97 6.60 -22.69 -10.15
N ASN A 98 6.57 -23.26 -8.94
CA ASN A 98 5.41 -23.97 -8.40
C ASN A 98 5.09 -23.58 -6.96
N LYS A 99 4.07 -24.23 -6.37
CA LYS A 99 3.61 -24.00 -4.99
C LYS A 99 4.74 -24.10 -3.96
N SER A 100 5.60 -25.12 -4.06
CA SER A 100 6.69 -25.38 -3.11
C SER A 100 7.72 -24.24 -3.06
N ASP A 101 7.98 -23.57 -4.19
CA ASP A 101 8.91 -22.44 -4.23
C ASP A 101 8.36 -21.24 -3.44
N PHE A 102 7.06 -20.99 -3.54
CA PHE A 102 6.39 -19.94 -2.78
C PHE A 102 6.25 -20.29 -1.29
N GLU A 103 6.06 -21.57 -0.93
CA GLU A 103 6.07 -22.02 0.48
C GLU A 103 7.45 -21.81 1.11
N LYS A 104 8.52 -22.26 0.42
CA LYS A 104 9.91 -22.06 0.87
C LYS A 104 10.20 -20.58 1.06
N TRP A 105 9.85 -19.75 0.07
CA TRP A 105 9.99 -18.31 0.19
C TRP A 105 9.20 -17.77 1.40
N GLN A 106 7.93 -18.12 1.55
CA GLN A 106 7.09 -17.62 2.65
C GLN A 106 7.67 -17.97 4.02
N ASN A 107 8.10 -19.22 4.21
CA ASN A 107 8.69 -19.69 5.46
C ASN A 107 10.02 -18.98 5.78
N GLU A 108 10.89 -18.81 4.77
CA GLU A 108 12.13 -18.03 4.91
C GLU A 108 11.84 -16.56 5.24
N ARG A 109 10.79 -15.97 4.67
CA ARG A 109 10.43 -14.58 5.01
C ARG A 109 9.89 -14.47 6.44
N LEU A 110 9.06 -15.42 6.88
CA LEU A 110 8.48 -15.40 8.23
C LEU A 110 9.53 -15.52 9.34
N SER A 111 10.69 -16.13 9.09
CA SER A 111 11.79 -16.15 10.07
C SER A 111 12.58 -14.84 10.14
N ASN A 112 12.42 -13.95 9.17
CA ASN A 112 13.25 -12.74 9.03
C ASN A 112 12.48 -11.42 9.17
N VAL A 113 11.16 -11.42 8.93
CA VAL A 113 10.34 -10.21 8.95
C VAL A 113 8.96 -10.49 9.56
N THR A 114 8.27 -9.42 9.95
CA THR A 114 6.91 -9.50 10.49
C THR A 114 5.92 -10.09 9.49
N THR A 115 4.88 -10.76 9.98
CA THR A 115 3.80 -11.33 9.16
C THR A 115 3.16 -10.30 8.23
N GLY A 116 2.94 -9.07 8.70
CA GLY A 116 2.42 -7.98 7.88
C GLY A 116 3.34 -7.60 6.71
N THR A 117 4.66 -7.79 6.85
CA THR A 117 5.62 -7.61 5.75
C THR A 117 5.49 -8.73 4.73
N VAL A 118 5.40 -9.99 5.17
CA VAL A 118 5.20 -11.16 4.30
C VAL A 118 3.91 -11.04 3.50
N LEU A 119 2.79 -10.69 4.15
CA LEU A 119 1.50 -10.48 3.49
C LEU A 119 1.57 -9.39 2.42
N ARG A 120 2.30 -8.31 2.69
CA ARG A 120 2.49 -7.21 1.73
C ARG A 120 3.35 -7.63 0.53
N GLU A 121 4.41 -8.41 0.75
CA GLU A 121 5.20 -9.03 -0.30
C GLU A 121 4.37 -10.02 -1.13
N ARG A 122 3.61 -10.89 -0.47
CA ARG A 122 2.70 -11.86 -1.07
C ARG A 122 1.63 -11.22 -1.95
N ASN A 123 1.00 -10.13 -1.50
CA ASN A 123 0.02 -9.39 -2.30
C ASN A 123 0.63 -8.81 -3.58
N THR A 124 1.86 -8.32 -3.51
CA THR A 124 2.59 -7.84 -4.69
C THR A 124 2.96 -8.99 -5.63
N LEU A 125 3.46 -10.12 -5.13
CA LEU A 125 3.74 -11.31 -5.95
C LEU A 125 2.47 -11.87 -6.61
N ASN A 126 1.35 -11.88 -5.89
CA ASN A 126 0.06 -12.26 -6.46
C ASN A 126 -0.31 -11.39 -7.66
N ALA A 127 -0.05 -10.07 -7.59
CA ALA A 127 -0.27 -9.16 -8.71
C ALA A 127 0.66 -9.45 -9.91
N VAL A 128 1.94 -9.79 -9.66
CA VAL A 128 2.88 -10.22 -10.71
C VAL A 128 2.39 -11.49 -11.39
N MET A 129 2.02 -12.51 -10.61
CA MET A 129 1.58 -13.80 -11.16
C MET A 129 0.25 -13.68 -11.91
N ASN A 130 -0.70 -12.88 -11.41
CA ASN A 130 -1.94 -12.62 -12.15
C ASN A 130 -1.68 -11.86 -13.46
N GLN A 131 -0.64 -11.01 -13.52
CA GLN A 131 -0.24 -10.39 -14.77
C GLN A 131 0.44 -11.37 -15.73
N ALA A 132 1.22 -12.32 -15.23
CA ALA A 132 1.79 -13.39 -16.06
C ALA A 132 0.70 -14.24 -16.73
N ILE A 133 -0.44 -14.45 -16.06
CA ILE A 133 -1.64 -15.04 -16.68
C ILE A 133 -2.16 -14.16 -17.82
N LYS A 134 -2.29 -12.84 -17.61
CA LYS A 134 -2.73 -11.90 -18.65
C LYS A 134 -1.78 -11.86 -19.85
N TRP A 135 -0.48 -12.07 -19.64
CA TRP A 135 0.51 -12.23 -20.71
C TRP A 135 0.52 -13.63 -21.34
N ASN A 136 -0.37 -14.53 -20.91
CA ASN A 136 -0.46 -15.92 -21.34
C ASN A 136 0.85 -16.72 -21.12
N PHE A 137 1.63 -16.35 -20.10
CA PHE A 137 2.87 -17.03 -19.74
C PHE A 137 2.63 -18.22 -18.82
N ILE A 138 1.56 -18.18 -18.04
CA ILE A 138 1.17 -19.26 -17.13
C ILE A 138 -0.35 -19.39 -17.12
N LYS A 139 -0.87 -20.58 -16.86
CA LYS A 139 -2.32 -20.83 -16.84
C LYS A 139 -2.95 -20.48 -15.48
N LYS A 140 -2.24 -20.78 -14.40
CA LYS A 140 -2.70 -20.59 -13.02
C LYS A 140 -1.63 -19.89 -12.19
N ASN A 141 -2.07 -19.27 -11.10
CA ASN A 141 -1.19 -18.61 -10.16
C ASN A 141 -0.85 -19.58 -9.01
N PRO A 142 0.34 -20.20 -9.00
CA PRO A 142 0.72 -21.18 -7.97
C PRO A 142 0.76 -20.59 -6.55
N LEU A 143 0.95 -19.28 -6.39
CA LEU A 143 0.94 -18.65 -5.07
C LEU A 143 -0.42 -18.76 -4.38
N LYS A 144 -1.53 -18.84 -5.14
CA LYS A 144 -2.88 -19.00 -4.57
C LYS A 144 -3.09 -20.35 -3.89
N GLU A 145 -2.25 -21.35 -4.18
CA GLU A 145 -2.31 -22.68 -3.58
C GLU A 145 -1.52 -22.77 -2.27
N VAL A 146 -0.80 -21.71 -1.91
CA VAL A 146 -0.08 -21.58 -0.63
C VAL A 146 -0.98 -20.87 0.37
N ASP A 147 -1.11 -21.41 1.58
CA ASP A 147 -1.88 -20.75 2.63
C ASP A 147 -1.22 -19.44 3.05
N ALA A 148 -2.03 -18.37 3.12
CA ALA A 148 -1.54 -17.08 3.61
C ALA A 148 -1.34 -17.15 5.13
N PRO A 149 -0.28 -16.54 5.68
CA PRO A 149 -0.13 -16.47 7.12
C PRO A 149 -1.25 -15.60 7.72
N LYS A 150 -1.66 -15.91 8.95
CA LYS A 150 -2.73 -15.17 9.64
C LYS A 150 -2.35 -13.70 9.79
N GLU A 151 -3.24 -12.80 9.37
CA GLU A 151 -3.01 -11.37 9.53
C GLU A 151 -2.98 -11.02 11.04
N PRO A 152 -1.97 -10.28 11.52
CA PRO A 152 -1.94 -9.85 12.90
C PRO A 152 -3.11 -8.91 13.19
N PRO A 153 -3.62 -8.86 14.43
CA PRO A 153 -4.70 -7.96 14.79
C PRO A 153 -4.32 -6.50 14.52
N PRO A 154 -5.27 -5.65 14.12
CA PRO A 154 -5.02 -4.22 13.97
C PRO A 154 -4.52 -3.59 15.28
N ARG A 155 -3.64 -2.59 15.18
CA ARG A 155 -3.16 -1.84 16.35
C ARG A 155 -4.31 -1.08 17.00
N THR A 156 -4.34 -1.10 18.33
CA THR A 156 -5.37 -0.44 19.14
C THR A 156 -4.83 0.71 20.00
N ARG A 157 -3.67 1.26 19.67
CA ARG A 157 -3.08 2.36 20.43
C ARG A 157 -3.88 3.67 20.27
N ARG A 158 -4.16 4.35 21.38
CA ARG A 158 -4.68 5.73 21.45
C ARG A 158 -3.73 6.60 22.25
N TYR A 159 -3.64 7.88 21.95
CA TYR A 159 -2.85 8.84 22.73
C TYR A 159 -3.54 9.11 24.08
N THR A 160 -2.76 9.20 25.15
CA THR A 160 -3.25 9.79 26.42
C THR A 160 -3.10 11.32 26.36
N GLU A 161 -3.84 12.05 27.19
CA GLU A 161 -3.73 13.51 27.23
C GLU A 161 -2.32 13.96 27.66
N ASN A 162 -1.75 13.31 28.69
CA ASN A 162 -0.38 13.56 29.13
C ASN A 162 0.67 13.29 28.03
N GLU A 163 0.47 12.29 27.16
CA GLU A 163 1.35 12.06 26.02
C GLU A 163 1.26 13.18 24.99
N ILE A 164 0.05 13.68 24.71
CA ILE A 164 -0.17 14.81 23.81
C ILE A 164 0.54 16.03 24.40
N GLU A 165 0.24 16.38 25.64
CA GLU A 165 0.83 17.54 26.35
C GLU A 165 2.35 17.50 26.32
N ASN A 166 2.97 16.37 26.67
CA ASN A 166 4.43 16.22 26.66
C ASN A 166 5.03 16.36 25.25
N LEU A 167 4.40 15.77 24.23
CA LEU A 167 4.85 15.91 22.84
C LEU A 167 4.75 17.35 22.36
N ILE A 168 3.69 18.08 22.72
CA ILE A 168 3.53 19.49 22.37
C ILE A 168 4.56 20.35 23.10
N TYR A 169 4.74 20.13 24.40
CA TYR A 169 5.74 20.84 25.21
C TYR A 169 7.14 20.71 24.60
N VAL A 170 7.64 19.48 24.36
CA VAL A 170 8.99 19.29 23.79
C VAL A 170 9.10 19.68 22.32
N SER A 171 7.97 19.89 21.63
CA SER A 171 7.98 20.42 20.26
C SER A 171 8.26 21.92 20.20
N GLY A 172 8.03 22.62 21.32
CA GLY A 172 8.05 24.09 21.38
C GLY A 172 6.89 24.73 20.63
N TYR A 173 5.84 23.98 20.28
CA TYR A 173 4.63 24.53 19.69
C TYR A 173 3.77 25.17 20.78
N SER A 174 3.39 26.44 20.55
CA SER A 174 2.37 27.16 21.31
C SER A 174 1.53 27.95 20.31
N ASP A 175 0.32 28.31 20.70
CA ASP A 175 -0.56 29.13 19.86
C ASP A 175 -0.06 30.57 19.72
N ASP A 176 0.68 31.05 20.71
CA ASP A 176 1.13 32.45 20.78
C ASP A 176 2.51 32.63 20.13
N ILE A 177 3.24 31.53 19.91
CA ILE A 177 4.59 31.51 19.34
C ILE A 177 4.53 31.03 17.89
N GLU A 178 5.23 31.73 17.01
CA GLU A 178 5.33 31.34 15.60
C GLU A 178 6.08 30.02 15.44
N PRO A 179 5.52 29.03 14.72
CA PRO A 179 6.15 27.72 14.55
C PRO A 179 7.27 27.74 13.50
N THR A 180 8.31 28.56 13.70
CA THR A 180 9.40 28.76 12.74
C THR A 180 10.23 27.49 12.51
N THR A 181 10.36 26.63 13.52
CA THR A 181 11.11 25.37 13.42
C THR A 181 10.29 24.25 12.81
N LYS A 182 10.91 23.27 12.13
CA LYS A 182 10.18 22.09 11.64
C LYS A 182 9.62 21.24 12.79
N ILE A 183 10.27 21.23 13.95
CA ILE A 183 9.83 20.48 15.14
C ILE A 183 8.53 21.09 15.71
N SER A 184 8.44 22.41 15.87
CA SER A 184 7.19 23.06 16.33
C SER A 184 6.04 22.84 15.35
N ARG A 185 6.32 22.82 14.04
CA ARG A 185 5.31 22.44 13.03
C ARG A 185 4.88 20.98 13.14
N VAL A 186 5.71 20.07 13.66
CA VAL A 186 5.26 18.70 13.99
C VAL A 186 4.28 18.73 15.16
N GLY A 187 4.53 19.54 16.19
CA GLY A 187 3.57 19.77 17.29
C GLY A 187 2.22 20.26 16.76
N ALA A 188 2.23 21.28 15.90
CA ALA A 188 1.04 21.77 15.20
C ALA A 188 0.32 20.65 14.43
N ALA A 189 1.08 19.81 13.71
CA ALA A 189 0.54 18.71 12.92
C ALA A 189 -0.10 17.60 13.78
N ILE A 190 0.45 17.32 14.97
CA ILE A 190 -0.14 16.36 15.92
C ILE A 190 -1.53 16.83 16.34
N LEU A 191 -1.65 18.07 16.82
CA LEU A 191 -2.93 18.62 17.26
C LEU A 191 -3.92 18.72 16.09
N PHE A 192 -3.46 19.19 14.93
CA PHE A 192 -4.30 19.29 13.75
C PHE A 192 -4.81 17.92 13.29
N ALA A 193 -4.00 16.86 13.37
CA ALA A 193 -4.43 15.50 13.08
C ALA A 193 -5.50 15.01 14.06
N ILE A 194 -5.38 15.34 15.35
CA ILE A 194 -6.36 14.99 16.40
C ILE A 194 -7.69 15.72 16.16
N GLU A 195 -7.66 16.96 15.68
CA GLU A 195 -8.88 17.74 15.43
C GLU A 195 -9.62 17.34 14.13
N THR A 196 -8.90 16.82 13.13
CA THR A 196 -9.45 16.63 11.77
C THR A 196 -9.53 15.17 11.33
N ALA A 197 -8.90 14.26 12.08
CA ALA A 197 -8.66 12.88 11.70
C ALA A 197 -7.90 12.73 10.36
N MET A 198 -7.27 13.77 9.81
CA MET A 198 -6.56 13.70 8.54
C MET A 198 -5.33 12.78 8.59
N ARG A 199 -5.01 12.12 7.47
CA ARG A 199 -3.78 11.32 7.37
C ARG A 199 -2.56 12.24 7.30
N ALA A 200 -1.40 11.78 7.76
CA ALA A 200 -0.13 12.51 7.67
C ALA A 200 0.14 13.11 6.28
N SER A 201 -0.04 12.32 5.21
CA SER A 201 0.14 12.80 3.84
C SER A 201 -0.92 13.81 3.40
N GLU A 202 -2.14 13.74 3.94
CA GLU A 202 -3.19 14.74 3.66
C GLU A 202 -2.85 16.06 4.35
N ILE A 203 -2.32 16.02 5.58
CA ILE A 203 -1.86 17.19 6.35
C ILE A 203 -0.67 17.85 5.65
N CYS A 204 0.36 17.07 5.31
CA CYS A 204 1.58 17.59 4.67
C CYS A 204 1.36 18.17 3.27
N ASN A 205 0.32 17.74 2.55
CA ASN A 205 -0.01 18.24 1.21
C ASN A 205 -1.17 19.26 1.22
N LEU A 206 -1.71 19.62 2.39
CA LEU A 206 -2.74 20.65 2.49
C LEU A 206 -2.12 22.00 2.07
N THR A 207 -2.76 22.71 1.14
CA THR A 207 -2.34 24.04 0.71
C THR A 207 -3.29 25.11 1.22
N TRP A 208 -2.81 26.36 1.24
CA TRP A 208 -3.63 27.51 1.63
C TRP A 208 -4.83 27.71 0.71
N GLU A 209 -4.67 27.48 -0.59
CA GLU A 209 -5.77 27.55 -1.58
C GLU A 209 -6.90 26.55 -1.30
N LEU A 210 -6.56 25.40 -0.72
CA LEU A 210 -7.51 24.35 -0.37
C LEU A 210 -8.12 24.53 1.02
N THR A 211 -7.84 25.66 1.69
CA THR A 211 -8.26 25.93 3.06
C THR A 211 -9.16 27.17 3.09
N ASN A 212 -10.41 26.99 3.50
CA ASN A 212 -11.35 28.08 3.69
C ASN A 212 -11.57 28.30 5.20
N LEU A 213 -10.90 29.30 5.76
CA LEU A 213 -10.95 29.60 7.20
C LEU A 213 -12.30 30.20 7.62
N ASP A 214 -12.95 30.99 6.76
CA ASP A 214 -14.26 31.60 7.03
C ASP A 214 -15.35 30.54 7.18
N ASN A 215 -15.40 29.60 6.22
CA ASN A 215 -16.32 28.47 6.26
C ASN A 215 -15.80 27.32 7.13
N ARG A 216 -14.61 27.45 7.71
CA ARG A 216 -13.95 26.43 8.54
C ARG A 216 -13.92 25.05 7.87
N THR A 217 -13.43 24.99 6.64
CA THR A 217 -13.30 23.75 5.88
C THR A 217 -11.97 23.67 5.14
N CYS A 218 -11.50 22.45 4.86
CA CYS A 218 -10.45 22.23 3.87
C CYS A 218 -10.84 21.15 2.87
N PHE A 219 -10.44 21.33 1.61
CA PHE A 219 -10.72 20.41 0.51
C PHE A 219 -9.53 19.51 0.23
N LEU A 220 -9.76 18.20 0.19
CA LEU A 220 -8.74 17.20 -0.12
C LEU A 220 -9.01 16.63 -1.52
N PRO A 221 -8.35 17.11 -2.59
CA PRO A 221 -8.64 16.71 -3.96
C PRO A 221 -8.20 15.28 -4.28
N LYS A 222 -7.08 14.85 -3.66
CA LYS A 222 -6.54 13.50 -3.79
C LYS A 222 -6.38 12.90 -2.40
N THR A 223 -7.03 11.76 -2.18
CA THR A 223 -6.88 10.97 -0.96
C THR A 223 -6.31 9.60 -1.30
N LYS A 224 -5.77 8.89 -0.31
CA LYS A 224 -5.20 7.53 -0.48
C LYS A 224 -6.16 6.54 -1.19
N ASN A 225 -7.48 6.78 -1.10
CA ASN A 225 -8.51 5.95 -1.71
C ASN A 225 -9.10 6.56 -2.99
N GLY A 226 -8.52 7.62 -3.54
CA GLY A 226 -8.85 8.16 -4.86
C GLY A 226 -10.07 9.08 -4.94
N HIS A 227 -10.64 9.51 -3.80
CA HIS A 227 -11.84 10.35 -3.82
C HIS A 227 -11.66 11.66 -3.07
N PRO A 228 -12.14 12.77 -3.65
CA PRO A 228 -12.09 14.05 -3.00
C PRO A 228 -13.05 14.08 -1.80
N ARG A 229 -12.68 14.82 -0.76
CA ARG A 229 -13.59 15.12 0.36
C ARG A 229 -13.29 16.48 0.97
N THR A 230 -14.32 17.10 1.52
CA THR A 230 -14.18 18.30 2.36
C THR A 230 -14.15 17.86 3.83
N VAL A 231 -13.20 18.40 4.59
CA VAL A 231 -13.04 18.16 6.03
C VAL A 231 -13.45 19.43 6.78
N PRO A 232 -14.42 19.36 7.70
CA PRO A 232 -14.73 20.48 8.59
C PRO A 232 -13.62 20.70 9.60
N LEU A 233 -13.38 21.96 9.95
CA LEU A 233 -12.34 22.40 10.88
C LEU A 233 -12.99 22.86 12.18
N SER A 234 -12.54 22.30 13.30
CA SER A 234 -12.92 22.80 14.62
C SER A 234 -12.33 24.19 14.85
N LYS A 235 -12.84 24.92 15.87
CA LYS A 235 -12.24 26.21 16.28
C LYS A 235 -10.74 26.05 16.63
N ARG A 236 -10.36 24.91 17.23
CA ARG A 236 -8.96 24.59 17.54
C ARG A 236 -8.13 24.39 16.27
N ALA A 237 -8.63 23.63 15.30
CA ALA A 237 -7.98 23.45 14.01
C ALA A 237 -7.76 24.79 13.29
N VAL A 238 -8.76 25.68 13.29
CA VAL A 238 -8.65 27.03 12.72
C VAL A 238 -7.57 27.84 13.45
N LYS A 239 -7.51 27.80 14.79
CA LYS A 239 -6.47 28.51 15.56
C LYS A 239 -5.06 28.04 15.18
N ILE A 240 -4.85 26.73 15.00
CA ILE A 240 -3.58 26.16 14.54
C ILE A 240 -3.21 26.68 13.15
N LEU A 241 -4.17 26.71 12.22
CA LEU A 241 -3.96 27.20 10.87
C LEU A 241 -3.64 28.70 10.85
N LEU A 242 -4.34 29.52 11.65
CA LEU A 242 -4.03 30.95 11.77
C LEU A 242 -2.61 31.17 12.31
N ASN A 243 -2.14 30.37 13.26
CA ASN A 243 -0.75 30.47 13.73
C ASN A 243 0.26 30.06 12.64
N LEU A 244 -0.02 28.99 11.88
CA LEU A 244 0.80 28.58 10.74
C LEU A 244 0.79 29.59 9.58
N GLN A 245 -0.25 30.41 9.47
CA GLN A 245 -0.35 31.45 8.44
C GLN A 245 0.72 32.54 8.63
N ARG A 246 1.17 32.79 9.87
CA ARG A 246 2.23 33.76 10.19
C ARG A 246 3.57 33.43 9.56
N ILE A 247 3.81 32.14 9.31
CA ILE A 247 5.05 31.65 8.68
C ILE A 247 4.85 31.26 7.21
N LYS A 248 3.71 31.66 6.60
CA LYS A 248 3.39 31.34 5.20
C LYS A 248 4.56 31.74 4.29
N SER A 249 4.88 30.86 3.34
CA SER A 249 5.95 31.07 2.36
C SER A 249 5.38 31.15 0.97
N ASP A 250 5.93 32.04 0.14
CA ASP A 250 5.56 32.11 -1.28
C ASP A 250 6.20 30.98 -2.10
N SER A 251 7.28 30.37 -1.60
CA SER A 251 7.98 29.27 -2.28
C SER A 251 7.41 27.89 -1.98
N ASP A 252 6.62 27.75 -0.91
CA ASP A 252 5.97 26.50 -0.53
C ASP A 252 4.48 26.76 -0.22
N PRO A 253 3.56 26.37 -1.11
CA PRO A 253 2.13 26.64 -0.92
C PRO A 253 1.49 25.77 0.18
N THR A 254 2.21 24.78 0.71
CA THR A 254 1.68 23.88 1.74
C THR A 254 1.62 24.56 3.11
N VAL A 255 0.56 24.28 3.86
CA VAL A 255 0.29 24.88 5.18
C VAL A 255 1.37 24.52 6.18
N PHE A 256 1.78 23.24 6.23
CA PHE A 256 2.75 22.74 7.20
C PHE A 256 4.20 22.85 6.71
N GLN A 257 4.41 23.16 5.43
CA GLN A 257 5.71 23.30 4.77
C GLN A 257 6.64 22.13 5.08
N MET A 258 6.13 20.89 5.03
CA MET A 258 6.91 19.70 5.33
C MET A 258 6.41 18.48 4.55
N LYS A 259 7.34 17.62 4.17
CA LYS A 259 7.01 16.33 3.54
C LYS A 259 6.64 15.29 4.60
N ALA A 260 5.79 14.33 4.22
CA ALA A 260 5.31 13.28 5.12
C ALA A 260 6.44 12.39 5.67
N GLU A 261 7.49 12.14 4.89
CA GLU A 261 8.66 11.39 5.35
C GLU A 261 9.42 12.14 6.46
N LEU A 262 9.55 13.47 6.30
CA LEU A 262 10.18 14.33 7.30
C LEU A 262 9.33 14.40 8.58
N LEU A 263 8.01 14.54 8.46
CA LEU A 263 7.07 14.51 9.58
C LEU A 263 7.27 13.22 10.41
N GLY A 264 7.26 12.06 9.77
CA GLY A 264 7.46 10.78 10.45
C GLY A 264 8.84 10.64 11.11
N SER A 265 9.90 11.17 10.48
CA SER A 265 11.23 11.18 11.06
C SER A 265 11.35 12.11 12.26
N LEU A 266 10.79 13.32 12.18
CA LEU A 266 10.82 14.31 13.26
C LEU A 266 9.91 13.90 14.42
N PHE A 267 8.77 13.26 14.14
CA PHE A 267 7.91 12.68 15.18
C PHE A 267 8.66 11.66 16.03
N ARG A 268 9.48 10.78 15.42
CA ARG A 268 10.30 9.82 16.20
C ARG A 268 11.31 10.52 17.12
N LYS A 269 11.95 11.60 16.63
CA LYS A 269 12.85 12.43 17.45
C LYS A 269 12.09 13.13 18.58
N LEU A 270 10.88 13.63 18.31
CA LEU A 270 10.02 14.25 19.30
C LEU A 270 9.62 13.25 20.40
N LYS A 271 9.25 12.03 19.98
CA LYS A 271 8.91 10.92 20.88
C LYS A 271 10.06 10.57 21.82
N GLU A 272 11.29 10.54 21.30
CA GLU A 272 12.50 10.33 22.10
C GLU A 272 12.72 11.48 23.10
N LYS A 273 12.60 12.74 22.66
CA LYS A 273 12.71 13.91 23.55
C LYS A 273 11.63 13.95 24.65
N ALA A 274 10.44 13.43 24.37
CA ALA A 274 9.35 13.33 25.32
C ALA A 274 9.48 12.15 26.31
N GLY A 275 10.58 11.37 26.26
CA GLY A 275 10.74 10.16 27.08
C GLY A 275 9.83 9.00 26.66
N LEU A 276 9.22 9.07 25.47
CA LEU A 276 8.27 8.08 24.96
C LEU A 276 8.90 7.11 23.95
N LYS A 277 10.24 6.99 23.93
CA LYS A 277 10.99 6.20 22.93
C LYS A 277 10.48 4.76 22.82
N GLU A 278 10.26 4.11 23.96
CA GLU A 278 9.81 2.71 24.06
C GLU A 278 8.30 2.53 23.91
N ALA A 279 7.52 3.63 23.92
CA ALA A 279 6.08 3.53 23.69
C ALA A 279 5.80 3.13 22.23
N ASP A 280 4.95 2.13 22.02
CA ASP A 280 4.40 1.79 20.69
C ASP A 280 3.40 2.87 20.23
N LEU A 281 3.90 4.07 19.97
CA LEU A 281 3.17 5.26 19.60
C LEU A 281 3.68 5.78 18.26
N HIS A 282 2.77 5.90 17.30
CA HIS A 282 3.03 6.35 15.94
C HIS A 282 2.18 7.58 15.62
N PHE A 283 2.67 8.45 14.73
CA PHE A 283 1.90 9.62 14.29
C PHE A 283 0.51 9.25 13.78
N HIS A 284 0.35 8.10 13.10
CA HIS A 284 -0.96 7.65 12.59
C HIS A 284 -1.97 7.33 13.71
N ASP A 285 -1.51 7.08 14.95
CA ASP A 285 -2.42 6.84 16.08
C ASP A 285 -3.20 8.12 16.46
N THR A 286 -2.75 9.31 16.03
CA THR A 286 -3.49 10.57 16.17
C THR A 286 -4.84 10.51 15.46
N ARG A 287 -4.90 9.81 14.32
CA ARG A 287 -6.15 9.61 13.59
C ARG A 287 -7.12 8.72 14.37
N ARG A 288 -6.62 7.71 15.09
CA ARG A 288 -7.48 6.88 15.95
C ARG A 288 -8.04 7.72 17.08
N GLU A 289 -7.17 8.49 17.74
CA GLU A 289 -7.59 9.41 18.79
C GLU A 289 -8.64 10.41 18.29
N ALA A 290 -8.40 11.02 17.13
CA ALA A 290 -9.34 11.94 16.48
C ALA A 290 -10.72 11.32 16.28
N LEU A 291 -10.76 10.09 15.74
CA LEU A 291 -12.03 9.41 15.43
C LEU A 291 -12.79 9.04 16.68
N THR A 292 -12.09 8.63 17.75
CA THR A 292 -12.73 8.38 19.04
C THR A 292 -13.26 9.66 19.68
N ARG A 293 -12.56 10.81 19.56
CA ARG A 293 -13.08 12.11 20.02
C ARG A 293 -14.27 12.58 19.19
N LEU A 294 -14.20 12.43 17.87
CA LEU A 294 -15.25 12.85 16.95
C LEU A 294 -16.50 11.97 17.04
N SER A 295 -16.38 10.67 17.35
CA SER A 295 -17.54 9.79 17.52
C SER A 295 -18.40 10.16 18.73
N LYS A 296 -17.88 10.96 19.67
CA LYS A 296 -18.67 11.53 20.76
C LYS A 296 -19.51 12.74 20.31
N LYS A 297 -19.20 13.33 19.15
CA LYS A 297 -19.80 14.58 18.64
C LYS A 297 -20.59 14.41 17.34
N LEU A 298 -20.27 13.39 16.55
CA LEU A 298 -20.82 13.16 15.22
C LEU A 298 -21.49 11.80 15.15
N HIS A 299 -22.59 11.71 14.40
CA HIS A 299 -23.22 10.44 14.08
C HIS A 299 -22.36 9.64 13.09
N LEU A 300 -22.59 8.32 13.02
CA LEU A 300 -21.75 7.39 12.26
C LEU A 300 -21.52 7.81 10.79
N MET A 301 -22.58 8.25 10.11
CA MET A 301 -22.51 8.66 8.70
C MET A 301 -21.71 9.95 8.50
N GLU A 302 -21.86 10.92 9.41
CA GLU A 302 -21.09 12.16 9.42
C GLU A 302 -19.62 11.87 9.68
N LEU A 303 -19.34 11.03 10.70
CA LEU A 303 -18.00 10.58 11.03
C LEU A 303 -17.34 9.88 9.84
N ALA A 304 -18.06 9.01 9.14
CA ALA A 304 -17.58 8.34 7.92
C ALA A 304 -17.25 9.33 6.81
N LYS A 305 -18.12 10.33 6.58
CA LYS A 305 -17.93 11.38 5.58
C LYS A 305 -16.69 12.23 5.89
N VAL A 306 -16.56 12.72 7.12
CA VAL A 306 -15.43 13.56 7.59
C VAL A 306 -14.11 12.80 7.52
N SER A 307 -14.10 11.58 8.03
CA SER A 307 -12.91 10.75 8.08
C SER A 307 -12.52 10.13 6.74
N GLY A 308 -13.45 10.07 5.78
CA GLY A 308 -13.25 9.45 4.48
C GLY A 308 -13.18 7.92 4.54
N HIS A 309 -13.89 7.30 5.47
CA HIS A 309 -14.10 5.85 5.49
C HIS A 309 -15.32 5.49 4.63
N ARG A 310 -15.18 4.43 3.84
CA ARG A 310 -16.25 3.91 2.98
C ARG A 310 -16.84 2.64 3.53
N ASP A 311 -15.95 1.78 4.00
CA ASP A 311 -16.31 0.59 4.73
C ASP A 311 -16.48 0.97 6.19
N LEU A 312 -17.73 0.93 6.66
CA LEU A 312 -18.08 1.23 8.05
C LEU A 312 -17.52 0.19 9.01
N SER A 313 -17.23 -1.03 8.55
CA SER A 313 -16.59 -2.05 9.37
C SER A 313 -15.21 -1.61 9.86
N ILE A 314 -14.47 -0.81 9.08
CA ILE A 314 -13.18 -0.25 9.50
C ILE A 314 -13.39 0.75 10.64
N LEU A 315 -14.42 1.60 10.54
CA LEU A 315 -14.75 2.51 11.63
C LEU A 315 -15.11 1.74 12.89
N GLN A 316 -16.00 0.76 12.79
CA GLN A 316 -16.46 -0.05 13.92
C GLN A 316 -15.33 -0.86 14.56
N ASN A 317 -14.57 -1.60 13.76
CA ASN A 317 -13.59 -2.58 14.27
C ASN A 317 -12.22 -1.96 14.58
N THR A 318 -11.86 -0.86 13.91
CA THR A 318 -10.52 -0.26 14.06
C THR A 318 -10.53 1.02 14.87
N TYR A 319 -11.58 1.86 14.79
CA TYR A 319 -11.51 3.24 15.29
C TYR A 319 -12.54 3.60 16.37
N TYR A 320 -13.71 2.96 16.36
CA TYR A 320 -14.71 3.11 17.41
C TYR A 320 -14.33 2.22 18.59
N ALA A 321 -13.65 2.82 19.55
CA ALA A 321 -13.29 2.21 20.82
C ALA A 321 -13.85 3.10 21.94
N PRO A 322 -15.18 3.10 22.15
CA PRO A 322 -15.77 3.82 23.27
C PRO A 322 -15.24 3.24 24.57
N ASP A 323 -15.16 4.09 25.60
CA ASP A 323 -15.03 3.57 26.94
C ASP A 323 -16.34 2.84 27.28
N ILE A 324 -16.25 1.55 27.63
CA ILE A 324 -17.43 0.74 27.94
C ILE A 324 -18.12 1.28 29.19
N SER A 325 -17.36 1.85 30.13
CA SER A 325 -17.92 2.50 31.32
C SER A 325 -18.73 3.75 30.95
N GLU A 326 -18.33 4.51 29.92
CA GLU A 326 -19.14 5.63 29.41
C GLU A 326 -20.43 5.17 28.70
N LEU A 327 -20.43 3.97 28.11
CA LEU A 327 -21.63 3.39 27.49
C LEU A 327 -22.62 2.90 28.54
N ALA A 328 -22.15 2.38 29.67
CA ALA A 328 -23.01 1.97 30.77
C ALA A 328 -23.93 3.11 31.22
N ASN A 329 -23.40 4.33 31.35
CA ASN A 329 -24.16 5.53 31.71
C ASN A 329 -25.23 5.96 30.68
N LYS A 330 -25.27 5.33 29.50
CA LYS A 330 -26.27 5.58 28.45
C LYS A 330 -27.35 4.49 28.38
N LEU A 331 -27.20 3.41 29.14
CA LEU A 331 -28.18 2.33 29.20
C LEU A 331 -29.25 2.56 30.27
N ASP A 332 -28.98 3.47 31.21
CA ASP A 332 -29.90 3.98 32.22
C ASP A 332 -30.56 5.30 31.78
#